data_AF-A0A818P4C2-F1
#
_entry.id   AF-A0A818P4C2-F1
#
_cell.length_a   1.000
_cell.length_b   1.000
_cell.length_c   1.000
_cell.angle_alpha   90.00
_cell.angle_beta   90.00
_cell.angle_gamma   90.00
#
_symmetry.space_group_name_H-M   'P 1'
#
loop_
_entity.id
_entity.type
_entity.pdbx_description
1 polymer ?
#
loop_
_entity_poly.entity_id
_entity_poly.type
_entity_poly.pdbx_seq_one_letter_code
_entity_poly.pdbx_strand_id
1 'polypeptide(L)'
;MAQSVNIIDNVVKASLPLYGVTTLFGGLANRVVSSEFAVELQNNLVRAHKAGAGSIMPLESIRGAMLLRANAHLIGASGIRRQWDERLVLFLRKDVTPLVPEFGSIGASGDLIPMSYIAAAISGVDETVQVDFQGGGNFLGEHVALAMDRLRQVIGLMAKHLDVQVAQLVTPEFNNGLPACLVGNRARQVNIGVKALQICGNSIMPVLLFLGTSITDKFPTHAEQYNQNINSMGQMSACLARQSISTLCQHLSICLLVCVQALDLRANIIEKETNYDARPLLSENTRRVYEAVRLIINVPIERKRPYIWDDGEHALDEHIARVAENLIGNENGPLYKLFSLTIMDSLHCADPGANQTHQPQGHEEQVAGVNIYKTGQGKSAIVLFTDIFGYTFINTRKLADRFANDTGTTVLIPDYFHGDPMNPTIPNYRDLLPDWLKRHPTTEACEIADKFISTIKGHYESIQVIGFCYGAKVVVYLITHPELSSTIKAAIVGHPSMLVKEEAKQIRRPILFLCAEIDHIFTPDIEEYFEKELATSGFGTFLKYPGTVHGFIVRPDGSPQVNQQSEKAVQDAIEYFKKNI
;
A
#
# COMPACT_ATOMS: atom_id res chain seq x y z
N MET A 1 43.61 0.35 9.07
CA MET A 1 43.88 0.25 7.61
C MET A 1 45.30 0.66 7.23
N ALA A 2 45.72 1.93 7.35
CA ALA A 2 47.07 2.35 6.93
C ALA A 2 48.20 1.53 7.59
N GLN A 3 48.06 1.23 8.89
CA GLN A 3 48.99 0.36 9.61
C GLN A 3 49.09 -1.05 9.01
N SER A 4 47.98 -1.70 8.63
CA SER A 4 48.02 -3.03 8.00
C SER A 4 48.70 -3.02 6.63
N VAL A 5 48.59 -1.93 5.86
CA VAL A 5 49.30 -1.80 4.57
C VAL A 5 50.80 -1.76 4.82
N ASN A 6 51.25 -0.92 5.77
CA ASN A 6 52.67 -0.82 6.13
C ASN A 6 53.27 -2.16 6.60
N ILE A 7 52.48 -2.99 7.29
CA ILE A 7 52.91 -4.33 7.70
C ILE A 7 53.20 -5.21 6.47
N ILE A 8 52.28 -5.24 5.50
CA ILE A 8 52.48 -6.01 4.26
C ILE A 8 53.68 -5.48 3.47
N ASP A 9 53.81 -4.16 3.33
CA ASP A 9 54.95 -3.55 2.63
C ASP A 9 56.29 -3.92 3.26
N ASN A 10 56.36 -3.95 4.60
CA ASN A 10 57.56 -4.35 5.32
C ASN A 10 57.87 -5.85 5.13
N VAL A 11 56.86 -6.72 5.13
CA VAL A 11 57.03 -8.15 4.84
C VAL A 11 57.61 -8.38 3.45
N VAL A 12 57.07 -7.68 2.45
CA VAL A 12 57.55 -7.77 1.06
C VAL A 12 58.99 -7.25 0.95
N LYS A 13 59.31 -6.09 1.54
CA LYS A 13 60.67 -5.52 1.53
C LYS A 13 61.70 -6.42 2.23
N ALA A 14 61.31 -7.05 3.34
CA ALA A 14 62.17 -7.95 4.10
C ALA A 14 62.24 -9.37 3.50
N SER A 15 61.53 -9.65 2.41
CA SER A 15 61.42 -10.98 1.79
C SER A 15 61.01 -12.07 2.79
N LEU A 16 60.17 -11.72 3.77
CA LEU A 16 59.67 -12.67 4.76
C LEU A 16 58.59 -13.56 4.11
N PRO A 17 58.60 -14.88 4.36
CA PRO A 17 57.61 -15.78 3.78
C PRO A 17 56.22 -15.51 4.34
N LEU A 18 55.29 -15.14 3.47
CA LEU A 18 53.88 -14.89 3.78
C LEU A 18 53.00 -15.47 2.68
N TYR A 19 52.02 -16.28 3.08
CA TYR A 19 51.09 -16.97 2.18
C TYR A 19 50.42 -15.99 1.20
N GLY A 20 50.54 -16.26 -0.10
CA GLY A 20 49.90 -15.46 -1.14
C GLY A 20 50.41 -14.03 -1.30
N VAL A 21 51.49 -13.66 -0.60
CA VAL A 21 52.15 -12.33 -0.70
C VAL A 21 53.58 -12.48 -1.23
N THR A 22 54.37 -13.34 -0.61
CA THR A 22 55.74 -13.71 -1.03
C THR A 22 55.85 -15.21 -1.33
N THR A 23 54.72 -15.88 -1.51
CA THR A 23 54.58 -17.28 -1.91
C THR A 23 53.39 -17.42 -2.86
N LEU A 24 53.31 -18.53 -3.60
CA LEU A 24 52.13 -18.84 -4.41
C LEU A 24 50.93 -19.26 -3.54
N PHE A 25 49.85 -19.70 -4.18
CA PHE A 25 48.56 -19.99 -3.54
C PHE A 25 48.29 -21.50 -3.41
N GLY A 26 47.47 -21.89 -2.44
CA GLY A 26 46.98 -23.25 -2.26
C GLY A 26 48.09 -24.29 -2.16
N GLY A 27 47.97 -25.38 -2.93
CA GLY A 27 48.97 -26.45 -2.97
C GLY A 27 50.34 -26.04 -3.51
N LEU A 28 50.49 -24.82 -4.04
CA LEU A 28 51.77 -24.28 -4.53
C LEU A 28 52.44 -23.31 -3.52
N ALA A 29 51.87 -23.13 -2.33
CA ALA A 29 52.36 -22.18 -1.33
C ALA A 29 53.79 -22.45 -0.82
N ASN A 30 54.35 -23.63 -1.08
CA ASN A 30 55.75 -23.94 -0.80
C ASN A 30 56.73 -23.24 -1.75
N ARG A 31 56.25 -22.63 -2.83
CA ARG A 31 57.08 -21.87 -3.78
C ARG A 31 57.14 -20.40 -3.38
N VAL A 32 58.35 -19.94 -3.09
CA VAL A 32 58.64 -18.53 -2.74
C VAL A 32 58.66 -17.68 -4.00
N VAL A 33 58.12 -16.46 -3.90
CA VAL A 33 58.08 -15.45 -4.95
C VAL A 33 58.96 -14.28 -4.50
N SER A 34 59.93 -13.88 -5.33
CA SER A 34 60.76 -12.72 -5.04
C SER A 34 59.93 -11.43 -5.02
N SER A 35 60.37 -10.45 -4.24
CA SER A 35 59.63 -9.19 -4.04
C SER A 35 59.36 -8.42 -5.33
N GLU A 36 60.18 -8.60 -6.37
CA GLU A 36 60.02 -7.98 -7.69
C GLU A 36 58.75 -8.45 -8.42
N PHE A 37 58.29 -9.68 -8.16
CA PHE A 37 57.06 -10.24 -8.76
C PHE A 37 55.83 -10.10 -7.86
N ALA A 38 55.93 -9.48 -6.69
CA ALA A 38 54.82 -9.43 -5.71
C ALA A 38 53.56 -8.76 -6.28
N VAL A 39 53.70 -7.71 -7.10
CA VAL A 39 52.57 -7.03 -7.76
C VAL A 39 52.01 -7.89 -8.90
N GLU A 40 52.88 -8.48 -9.71
CA GLU A 40 52.48 -9.36 -10.81
C GLU A 40 51.72 -10.58 -10.30
N LEU A 41 52.15 -11.15 -9.17
CA LEU A 41 51.49 -12.26 -8.48
C LEU A 41 50.02 -11.95 -8.17
N GLN A 42 49.72 -10.77 -7.61
CA GLN A 42 48.35 -10.37 -7.28
C GLN A 42 47.49 -10.11 -8.54
N ASN A 43 48.07 -9.46 -9.55
CA ASN A 43 47.37 -9.23 -10.82
C ASN A 43 47.06 -10.54 -11.54
N ASN A 44 48.00 -11.48 -11.54
CA ASN A 44 47.81 -12.80 -12.11
C ASN A 44 46.76 -13.61 -11.34
N LEU A 45 46.71 -13.50 -10.01
CA LEU A 45 45.68 -14.16 -9.20
C LEU A 45 44.27 -13.79 -9.68
N VAL A 46 44.01 -12.49 -9.86
CA VAL A 46 42.70 -11.98 -10.31
C VAL A 46 42.36 -12.52 -11.71
N ARG A 47 43.30 -12.47 -12.66
CA ARG A 47 43.09 -12.97 -14.02
C ARG A 47 42.86 -14.48 -14.07
N ALA A 48 43.69 -15.24 -13.34
CA ALA A 48 43.64 -16.70 -13.36
C ALA A 48 42.40 -17.28 -12.69
N HIS A 49 41.80 -16.57 -11.72
CA HIS A 49 40.58 -17.01 -11.03
C HIS A 49 39.29 -16.56 -11.73
N LYS A 50 39.37 -15.83 -12.84
CA LYS A 50 38.23 -15.48 -13.70
C LYS A 50 37.79 -16.69 -14.55
N ALA A 51 37.39 -17.76 -13.87
CA ALA A 51 36.98 -19.04 -14.46
C ALA A 51 35.54 -19.40 -14.04
N GLY A 52 34.68 -18.39 -13.90
CA GLY A 52 33.27 -18.58 -13.56
C GLY A 52 32.46 -19.11 -14.74
N ALA A 53 31.42 -19.88 -14.46
CA ALA A 53 30.52 -20.47 -15.45
C ALA A 53 29.05 -20.29 -15.05
N GLY A 54 28.14 -20.56 -15.98
CA GLY A 54 26.70 -20.45 -15.74
C GLY A 54 26.16 -19.04 -15.94
N SER A 55 24.94 -18.83 -15.46
CA SER A 55 24.21 -17.57 -15.59
C SER A 55 24.86 -16.48 -14.75
N ILE A 56 24.59 -15.21 -15.08
CA ILE A 56 25.01 -14.09 -14.24
C ILE A 56 24.15 -14.05 -12.97
N MET A 57 24.81 -13.96 -11.81
CA MET A 57 24.14 -13.84 -10.51
C MET A 57 23.31 -12.55 -10.42
N PRO A 58 22.23 -12.53 -9.61
CA PRO A 58 21.40 -11.34 -9.43
C PRO A 58 22.23 -10.13 -8.98
N LEU A 59 22.00 -8.97 -9.60
CA LEU A 59 22.82 -7.77 -9.42
C LEU A 59 22.82 -7.29 -7.96
N GLU A 60 21.69 -7.39 -7.27
CA GLU A 60 21.54 -7.08 -5.85
C GLU A 60 22.44 -7.95 -4.96
N SER A 61 22.66 -9.21 -5.33
CA SER A 61 23.56 -10.11 -4.60
C SER A 61 25.01 -9.68 -4.75
N ILE A 62 25.41 -9.25 -5.94
CA ILE A 62 26.76 -8.73 -6.20
C ILE A 62 27.00 -7.40 -5.49
N ARG A 63 26.01 -6.51 -5.49
CA ARG A 63 26.06 -5.25 -4.72
C ARG A 63 26.17 -5.52 -3.22
N GLY A 64 25.42 -6.49 -2.70
CA GLY A 64 25.54 -6.95 -1.32
C GLY A 64 26.95 -7.48 -1.00
N ALA A 65 27.52 -8.30 -1.88
CA ALA A 65 28.89 -8.82 -1.71
C ALA A 65 29.95 -7.70 -1.73
N MET A 66 29.81 -6.71 -2.61
CA MET A 66 30.70 -5.53 -2.64
C MET A 66 30.63 -4.73 -1.34
N LEU A 67 29.43 -4.51 -0.80
CA LEU A 67 29.23 -3.82 0.47
C LEU A 67 29.86 -4.58 1.64
N LEU A 68 29.60 -5.89 1.74
CA LEU A 68 30.16 -6.74 2.79
C LEU A 68 31.70 -6.80 2.72
N ARG A 69 32.26 -6.83 1.50
CA ARG A 69 33.70 -6.79 1.28
C ARG A 69 34.32 -5.48 1.74
N ALA A 70 33.73 -4.34 1.35
CA ALA A 70 34.20 -3.03 1.81
C ALA A 70 34.13 -2.92 3.33
N ASN A 71 33.05 -3.40 3.96
CA ASN A 71 32.90 -3.44 5.41
C ASN A 71 33.99 -4.28 6.10
N ALA A 72 34.33 -5.45 5.55
CA ALA A 72 35.37 -6.31 6.11
C ALA A 72 36.76 -5.64 6.11
N HIS A 73 37.08 -4.84 5.09
CA HIS A 73 38.36 -4.13 5.01
C HIS A 73 38.51 -3.03 6.06
N LEU A 74 37.39 -2.44 6.52
CA LEU A 74 37.40 -1.37 7.54
C LEU A 74 37.95 -1.84 8.89
N ILE A 75 37.89 -3.15 9.19
CA ILE A 75 38.53 -3.77 10.36
C ILE A 75 40.04 -3.44 10.39
N GLY A 76 40.65 -3.23 9.23
CA GLY A 76 42.03 -2.79 9.13
C GLY A 76 43.04 -3.89 9.40
N ALA A 77 42.68 -5.14 9.14
CA ALA A 77 43.52 -6.34 9.24
C ALA A 77 43.85 -6.97 7.86
N SER A 78 43.39 -6.38 6.75
CA SER A 78 43.47 -6.98 5.40
C SER A 78 44.65 -6.49 4.54
N GLY A 79 45.41 -5.49 4.99
CA GLY A 79 46.56 -4.97 4.21
C GLY A 79 46.19 -4.24 2.90
N ILE A 80 44.93 -3.81 2.74
CA ILE A 80 44.45 -3.15 1.52
C ILE A 80 44.49 -1.62 1.62
N ARG A 81 44.78 -0.95 0.50
CA ARG A 81 44.77 0.53 0.41
C ARG A 81 43.32 1.05 0.41
N ARG A 82 43.06 2.13 1.15
CA ARG A 82 41.75 2.79 1.26
C ARG A 82 41.09 3.13 -0.08
N GLN A 83 41.88 3.46 -1.11
CA GLN A 83 41.40 3.78 -2.46
C GLN A 83 40.59 2.63 -3.10
N TRP A 84 40.82 1.38 -2.70
CA TRP A 84 40.04 0.24 -3.18
C TRP A 84 38.62 0.24 -2.64
N ASP A 85 38.47 0.52 -1.34
CA ASP A 85 37.14 0.61 -0.72
C ASP A 85 36.38 1.83 -1.24
N GLU A 86 37.08 2.95 -1.47
CA GLU A 86 36.49 4.13 -2.12
C GLU A 86 35.98 3.81 -3.53
N ARG A 87 36.65 2.92 -4.27
CA ARG A 87 36.21 2.45 -5.58
C ARG A 87 35.01 1.51 -5.51
N LEU A 88 34.97 0.59 -4.54
CA LEU A 88 33.80 -0.26 -4.27
C LEU A 88 32.57 0.59 -3.93
N VAL A 89 32.73 1.57 -3.03
CA VAL A 89 31.66 2.51 -2.66
C VAL A 89 31.24 3.38 -3.85
N LEU A 90 32.18 3.80 -4.69
CA LEU A 90 31.87 4.53 -5.92
C LEU A 90 30.99 3.70 -6.86
N PHE A 91 31.34 2.43 -7.10
CA PHE A 91 30.52 1.54 -7.95
C PHE A 91 29.11 1.37 -7.39
N LEU A 92 28.99 1.14 -6.08
CA LEU A 92 27.68 1.05 -5.41
C LEU A 92 26.86 2.33 -5.60
N ARG A 93 27.46 3.51 -5.37
CA ARG A 93 26.81 4.82 -5.49
C ARG A 93 26.45 5.21 -6.93
N LYS A 94 27.13 4.64 -7.92
CA LYS A 94 26.93 4.93 -9.34
C LYS A 94 26.13 3.86 -10.06
N ASP A 95 25.55 2.92 -9.31
CA ASP A 95 24.79 1.79 -9.84
C ASP A 95 25.56 1.00 -10.91
N VAL A 96 26.85 0.82 -10.66
CA VAL A 96 27.74 -0.01 -11.49
C VAL A 96 27.91 -1.35 -10.80
N THR A 97 27.46 -2.42 -11.45
CA THR A 97 27.50 -3.76 -10.86
C THR A 97 28.29 -4.72 -11.77
N PRO A 98 29.40 -5.32 -11.31
CA PRO A 98 30.13 -6.33 -12.08
C PRO A 98 29.24 -7.52 -12.43
N LEU A 99 29.31 -8.02 -13.66
CA LEU A 99 28.61 -9.24 -14.05
C LEU A 99 29.43 -10.44 -13.58
N VAL A 100 28.86 -11.22 -12.65
CA VAL A 100 29.55 -12.35 -12.02
C VAL A 100 28.79 -13.66 -12.27
N PRO A 101 29.41 -14.68 -12.88
CA PRO A 101 28.77 -15.98 -13.08
C PRO A 101 28.45 -16.72 -11.77
N GLU A 102 27.40 -17.54 -11.77
CA GLU A 102 26.87 -18.27 -10.60
C GLU A 102 27.72 -19.47 -10.16
N PHE A 103 28.46 -20.12 -11.07
CA PHE A 103 29.30 -21.27 -10.74
C PHE A 103 30.78 -20.90 -10.66
N GLY A 104 31.48 -21.45 -9.65
CA GLY A 104 32.93 -21.32 -9.50
C GLY A 104 33.42 -21.23 -8.05
N SER A 105 32.55 -20.96 -7.08
CA SER A 105 32.94 -20.97 -5.67
C SER A 105 32.56 -22.28 -4.98
N ILE A 106 33.43 -22.73 -4.07
CA ILE A 106 33.16 -23.80 -3.09
C ILE A 106 33.16 -23.28 -1.64
N GLY A 107 33.31 -21.96 -1.44
CA GLY A 107 33.25 -21.32 -0.11
C GLY A 107 34.39 -21.66 0.86
N ALA A 108 35.45 -22.36 0.44
CA ALA A 108 36.47 -22.90 1.34
C ALA A 108 37.50 -21.88 1.89
N SER A 109 37.75 -20.78 1.17
CA SER A 109 38.74 -19.75 1.55
C SER A 109 38.26 -18.35 1.19
N GLY A 110 36.94 -18.16 1.19
CA GLY A 110 36.24 -17.05 0.53
C GLY A 110 35.83 -17.41 -0.90
N ASP A 111 34.94 -16.60 -1.49
CA ASP A 111 34.38 -16.82 -2.83
C ASP A 111 35.35 -16.36 -3.94
N LEU A 112 36.48 -17.06 -4.08
CA LEU A 112 37.61 -16.65 -4.91
C LEU A 112 37.21 -16.29 -6.34
N ILE A 113 36.47 -17.17 -7.03
CA ILE A 113 36.06 -16.94 -8.41
C ILE A 113 35.10 -15.73 -8.50
N PRO A 114 33.95 -15.67 -7.79
CA PRO A 114 33.09 -14.50 -7.80
C PRO A 114 33.79 -13.18 -7.44
N MET A 115 34.67 -13.19 -6.42
CA MET A 115 35.41 -12.00 -5.99
C MET A 115 36.46 -11.56 -7.02
N SER A 116 36.99 -12.47 -7.85
CA SER A 116 37.92 -12.11 -8.92
C SER A 116 37.26 -11.22 -9.99
N TYR A 117 35.98 -11.45 -10.32
CA TYR A 117 35.24 -10.60 -11.26
C TYR A 117 35.03 -9.19 -10.69
N ILE A 118 34.68 -9.09 -9.39
CA ILE A 118 34.53 -7.80 -8.71
C ILE A 118 35.88 -7.08 -8.64
N ALA A 119 36.95 -7.77 -8.24
CA ALA A 119 38.29 -7.22 -8.14
C ALA A 119 38.81 -6.75 -9.50
N ALA A 120 38.54 -7.51 -10.57
CA ALA A 120 38.91 -7.14 -11.93
C ALA A 120 38.16 -5.89 -12.40
N ALA A 121 36.85 -5.82 -12.15
CA ALA A 121 36.03 -4.67 -12.53
C ALA A 121 36.48 -3.36 -11.84
N ILE A 122 36.78 -3.40 -10.54
CA ILE A 122 37.19 -2.19 -9.79
C ILE A 122 38.64 -1.78 -10.05
N SER A 123 39.50 -2.73 -10.44
CA SER A 123 40.92 -2.47 -10.67
C SER A 123 41.26 -2.12 -12.11
N GLY A 124 40.44 -2.57 -13.07
CA GLY A 124 40.76 -2.49 -14.50
C GLY A 124 41.90 -3.42 -14.92
N VAL A 125 42.27 -4.42 -14.12
CA VAL A 125 43.38 -5.35 -14.44
C VAL A 125 43.09 -6.29 -15.62
N ASP A 126 41.81 -6.44 -15.96
CA ASP A 126 41.27 -7.18 -17.09
C ASP A 126 40.14 -6.37 -17.73
N GLU A 127 40.39 -5.86 -18.94
CA GLU A 127 39.46 -5.04 -19.71
C GLU A 127 38.25 -5.84 -20.24
N THR A 128 38.30 -7.17 -20.18
CA THR A 128 37.21 -8.04 -20.67
C THR A 128 36.12 -8.26 -19.63
N VAL A 129 36.21 -7.65 -18.44
CA VAL A 129 35.15 -7.72 -17.43
C VAL A 129 34.04 -6.74 -17.77
N GLN A 130 32.84 -7.28 -17.91
CA GLN A 130 31.65 -6.49 -18.13
C GLN A 130 31.06 -6.03 -16.79
N VAL A 131 30.53 -4.81 -16.79
CA VAL A 131 29.74 -4.24 -15.71
C VAL A 131 28.38 -3.87 -16.29
N ASP A 132 27.32 -4.05 -15.52
CA ASP A 132 26.07 -3.37 -15.79
C ASP A 132 26.25 -1.88 -15.49
N PHE A 133 25.96 -1.03 -16.49
CA PHE A 133 26.00 0.42 -16.42
C PHE A 133 24.66 0.94 -16.95
N GLN A 134 23.66 1.04 -16.06
CA GLN A 134 22.27 1.47 -16.33
C GLN A 134 21.36 0.48 -17.11
N GLY A 135 21.40 -0.83 -16.82
CA GLY A 135 20.67 -1.87 -17.57
C GLY A 135 19.67 -2.72 -16.75
N GLY A 136 18.78 -2.08 -15.97
CA GLY A 136 17.78 -2.82 -15.20
C GLY A 136 16.77 -3.57 -16.08
N GLY A 137 16.64 -4.89 -15.89
CA GLY A 137 15.58 -5.75 -16.45
C GLY A 137 14.18 -5.46 -15.92
N ASN A 138 13.86 -4.19 -15.61
CA ASN A 138 12.58 -3.75 -15.04
C ASN A 138 11.38 -3.97 -15.99
N PHE A 139 11.63 -4.38 -17.23
CA PHE A 139 10.60 -4.84 -18.17
C PHE A 139 10.13 -6.27 -17.89
N LEU A 140 10.88 -7.07 -17.13
CA LEU A 140 10.47 -8.42 -16.73
C LEU A 140 9.39 -8.31 -15.64
N GLY A 141 8.13 -8.43 -16.05
CA GLY A 141 6.96 -8.34 -15.16
C GLY A 141 6.74 -9.56 -14.25
N GLU A 142 7.79 -10.06 -13.60
CA GLU A 142 7.75 -11.27 -12.74
C GLU A 142 6.79 -11.10 -11.57
N HIS A 143 6.81 -9.93 -10.92
CA HIS A 143 5.91 -9.61 -9.81
C HIS A 143 4.44 -9.70 -10.21
N VAL A 144 4.08 -9.19 -11.39
CA VAL A 144 2.70 -9.29 -11.92
C VAL A 144 2.35 -10.75 -12.13
N ALA A 145 3.25 -11.54 -12.69
CA ALA A 145 2.99 -12.92 -13.04
C ALA A 145 2.76 -13.81 -11.79
N LEU A 146 3.63 -13.69 -10.78
CA LEU A 146 3.49 -14.40 -9.52
C LEU A 146 2.25 -13.96 -8.73
N ALA A 147 1.96 -12.65 -8.71
CA ALA A 147 0.77 -12.11 -8.06
C ALA A 147 -0.52 -12.65 -8.70
N MET A 148 -0.57 -12.70 -10.03
CA MET A 148 -1.73 -13.21 -10.76
C MET A 148 -1.88 -14.73 -10.58
N ASP A 149 -0.80 -15.51 -10.56
CA ASP A 149 -0.83 -16.94 -10.22
C ASP A 149 -1.41 -17.16 -8.82
N ARG A 150 -0.92 -16.39 -7.84
CA ARG A 150 -1.39 -16.49 -6.46
C ARG A 150 -2.85 -16.06 -6.32
N LEU A 151 -3.27 -15.00 -7.01
CA LEU A 151 -4.66 -14.54 -7.02
C LEU A 151 -5.60 -15.64 -7.52
N ARG A 152 -5.27 -16.31 -8.64
CA ARG A 152 -6.08 -17.42 -9.17
C ARG A 152 -6.17 -18.59 -8.19
N GLN A 153 -5.07 -18.91 -7.50
CA GLN A 153 -5.07 -19.93 -6.47
C GLN A 153 -6.03 -19.58 -5.32
N VAL A 154 -5.99 -18.34 -4.82
CA VAL A 154 -6.88 -17.86 -3.75
C VAL A 154 -8.34 -17.88 -4.20
N ILE A 155 -8.63 -17.45 -5.43
CA ILE A 155 -9.98 -17.52 -6.04
C ILE A 155 -10.51 -18.96 -6.03
N GLY A 156 -9.70 -19.93 -6.47
CA GLY A 156 -10.11 -21.34 -6.47
C GLY A 156 -10.40 -21.87 -5.06
N LEU A 157 -9.59 -21.50 -4.07
CA LEU A 157 -9.81 -21.89 -2.67
C LEU A 157 -11.08 -21.26 -2.07
N MET A 158 -11.35 -19.99 -2.38
CA MET A 158 -12.58 -19.32 -1.97
C MET A 158 -13.81 -19.98 -2.60
N ALA A 159 -13.77 -20.27 -3.90
CA ALA A 159 -14.86 -20.96 -4.59
C ALA A 159 -15.13 -22.34 -3.98
N LYS A 160 -14.07 -23.10 -3.66
CA LYS A 160 -14.18 -24.39 -2.98
C LYS A 160 -14.81 -24.27 -1.59
N HIS A 161 -14.47 -23.23 -0.82
CA HIS A 161 -15.11 -22.98 0.47
C HIS A 161 -16.61 -22.77 0.28
N LEU A 162 -17.00 -21.85 -0.61
CA LEU A 162 -18.41 -21.53 -0.86
C LEU A 162 -19.21 -22.73 -1.35
N ASP A 163 -18.61 -23.58 -2.19
CA ASP A 163 -19.25 -24.79 -2.71
C ASP A 163 -19.63 -25.77 -1.59
N VAL A 164 -18.78 -25.89 -0.56
CA VAL A 164 -19.09 -26.69 0.64
C VAL A 164 -20.22 -26.07 1.46
N GLN A 165 -20.31 -24.74 1.55
CA GLN A 165 -21.43 -24.06 2.22
C GLN A 165 -22.75 -24.33 1.49
N VAL A 166 -22.75 -24.26 0.15
CA VAL A 166 -23.91 -24.62 -0.67
C VAL A 166 -24.30 -26.08 -0.45
N ALA A 167 -23.33 -27.00 -0.45
CA ALA A 167 -23.58 -28.41 -0.18
C ALA A 167 -24.20 -28.64 1.21
N GLN A 168 -23.74 -27.91 2.24
CA GLN A 168 -24.35 -27.95 3.57
C GLN A 168 -25.77 -27.42 3.58
N LEU A 169 -26.08 -26.32 2.88
CA LEU A 169 -27.43 -25.73 2.83
C LEU A 169 -28.47 -26.64 2.17
N VAL A 170 -28.10 -27.31 1.08
CA VAL A 170 -29.04 -28.12 0.27
C VAL A 170 -29.26 -29.53 0.83
N THR A 171 -28.46 -29.95 1.82
CA THR A 171 -28.43 -31.32 2.35
C THR A 171 -29.08 -31.35 3.74
N PRO A 172 -30.27 -32.00 3.91
CA PRO A 172 -31.03 -32.02 5.17
C PRO A 172 -30.23 -32.46 6.40
N GLU A 173 -29.29 -33.37 6.19
CA GLU A 173 -28.42 -33.93 7.23
C GLU A 173 -27.51 -32.87 7.86
N PHE A 174 -27.26 -31.75 7.16
CA PHE A 174 -26.32 -30.69 7.57
C PHE A 174 -26.96 -29.30 7.68
N ASN A 175 -28.14 -29.09 7.10
CA ASN A 175 -28.72 -27.76 6.91
C ASN A 175 -29.62 -27.26 8.07
N ASN A 176 -29.70 -28.00 9.17
CA ASN A 176 -30.49 -27.67 10.36
C ASN A 176 -31.97 -27.41 10.05
N GLY A 177 -32.63 -28.33 9.33
CA GLY A 177 -34.09 -28.34 9.14
C GLY A 177 -34.60 -27.59 7.91
N LEU A 178 -33.72 -27.15 7.00
CA LEU A 178 -34.17 -26.66 5.69
C LEU A 178 -34.61 -27.84 4.80
N PRO A 179 -35.57 -27.62 3.87
CA PRO A 179 -35.98 -28.65 2.93
C PRO A 179 -34.80 -29.17 2.07
N ALA A 180 -34.88 -30.46 1.69
CA ALA A 180 -33.92 -31.05 0.76
C ALA A 180 -33.87 -30.25 -0.55
N CYS A 181 -32.67 -29.94 -1.02
CA CYS A 181 -32.44 -29.08 -2.19
C CYS A 181 -33.21 -27.75 -2.16
N LEU A 182 -33.52 -27.23 -0.96
CA LEU A 182 -34.25 -25.98 -0.74
C LEU A 182 -35.55 -25.88 -1.57
N VAL A 183 -36.29 -26.99 -1.69
CA VAL A 183 -37.60 -27.03 -2.34
C VAL A 183 -38.57 -26.07 -1.63
N GLY A 184 -39.18 -25.16 -2.40
CA GLY A 184 -40.19 -24.21 -1.91
C GLY A 184 -41.54 -24.88 -1.69
N ASN A 185 -42.26 -25.17 -2.77
CA ASN A 185 -43.57 -25.83 -2.70
C ASN A 185 -43.42 -27.34 -2.50
N ARG A 186 -43.49 -27.77 -1.24
CA ARG A 186 -43.40 -29.18 -0.86
C ARG A 186 -44.66 -29.99 -1.19
N ALA A 187 -45.79 -29.35 -1.48
CA ALA A 187 -47.02 -30.05 -1.86
C ALA A 187 -46.92 -30.62 -3.29
N ARG A 188 -46.11 -30.01 -4.15
CA ARG A 188 -45.84 -30.48 -5.51
C ARG A 188 -44.63 -31.42 -5.50
N GLN A 189 -44.90 -32.73 -5.47
CA GLN A 189 -43.90 -33.79 -5.31
C GLN A 189 -42.83 -33.87 -6.43
N VAL A 190 -43.07 -33.21 -7.57
CA VAL A 190 -42.13 -33.20 -8.70
C VAL A 190 -41.05 -32.12 -8.58
N ASN A 191 -41.16 -31.20 -7.62
CA ASN A 191 -40.17 -30.14 -7.43
C ASN A 191 -38.87 -30.70 -6.85
N ILE A 192 -37.76 -30.27 -7.42
CA ILE A 192 -36.38 -30.58 -7.05
C ILE A 192 -35.60 -29.33 -6.61
N GLY A 193 -36.22 -28.14 -6.62
CA GLY A 193 -35.69 -26.92 -6.01
C GLY A 193 -34.39 -26.45 -6.68
N VAL A 194 -33.38 -26.12 -5.87
CA VAL A 194 -32.10 -25.57 -6.36
C VAL A 194 -31.12 -26.63 -6.86
N LYS A 195 -31.56 -27.88 -7.08
CA LYS A 195 -30.68 -28.98 -7.50
C LYS A 195 -29.87 -28.65 -8.76
N ALA A 196 -30.49 -28.01 -9.76
CA ALA A 196 -29.81 -27.60 -10.98
C ALA A 196 -28.73 -26.52 -10.71
N LEU A 197 -29.01 -25.56 -9.83
CA LEU A 197 -28.05 -24.53 -9.42
C LEU A 197 -26.84 -25.15 -8.71
N GLN A 198 -27.07 -26.11 -7.81
CA GLN A 198 -25.99 -26.84 -7.14
C GLN A 198 -25.10 -27.57 -8.16
N ILE A 199 -25.69 -28.33 -9.09
CA ILE A 199 -24.92 -29.06 -10.12
C ILE A 199 -24.09 -28.09 -10.97
N CYS A 200 -24.67 -26.94 -11.34
CA CYS A 200 -23.96 -25.91 -12.08
C CYS A 200 -22.76 -25.36 -11.29
N GLY A 201 -22.93 -25.01 -10.01
CA GLY A 201 -21.85 -24.56 -9.13
C GLY A 201 -20.74 -25.61 -8.99
N ASN A 202 -21.12 -26.87 -8.77
CA ASN A 202 -20.20 -28.01 -8.67
C ASN A 202 -19.39 -28.24 -9.97
N SER A 203 -19.88 -27.79 -11.13
CA SER A 203 -19.15 -27.87 -12.40
C SER A 203 -18.14 -26.73 -12.58
N ILE A 204 -18.42 -25.57 -12.01
CA ILE A 204 -17.60 -24.35 -12.14
C ILE A 204 -16.45 -24.36 -11.12
N MET A 205 -16.70 -24.77 -9.88
CA MET A 205 -15.68 -24.74 -8.82
C MET A 205 -14.39 -25.51 -9.18
N PRO A 206 -14.44 -26.74 -9.75
CA PRO A 206 -13.24 -27.45 -10.17
C PRO A 206 -12.48 -26.74 -11.30
N VAL A 207 -13.20 -26.05 -12.20
CA VAL A 207 -12.57 -25.23 -13.26
C VAL A 207 -11.81 -24.06 -12.64
N LEU A 208 -12.34 -23.41 -11.61
CA LEU A 208 -11.63 -22.35 -10.88
C LEU A 208 -10.36 -22.86 -10.20
N LEU A 209 -10.39 -24.07 -9.63
CA LEU A 209 -9.17 -24.71 -9.09
C LEU A 209 -8.16 -25.03 -10.20
N PHE A 210 -8.61 -25.50 -11.36
CA PHE A 210 -7.75 -25.75 -12.51
C PHE A 210 -7.08 -24.47 -13.02
N LEU A 211 -7.83 -23.38 -13.14
CA LEU A 211 -7.29 -22.06 -13.49
C LEU A 211 -6.32 -21.53 -12.42
N GLY A 212 -6.43 -22.00 -11.18
CA GLY A 212 -5.50 -21.73 -10.08
C GLY A 212 -4.11 -22.35 -10.24
N THR A 213 -3.87 -23.15 -11.29
CA THR A 213 -2.53 -23.65 -11.61
C THR A 213 -1.59 -22.53 -12.07
N SER A 214 -0.31 -22.66 -11.71
CA SER A 214 0.71 -21.69 -12.10
C SER A 214 0.99 -21.75 -13.61
N ILE A 215 1.28 -20.60 -14.22
CA ILE A 215 1.78 -20.53 -15.61
C ILE A 215 3.20 -19.98 -15.66
N THR A 216 3.63 -19.30 -14.60
CA THR A 216 4.97 -18.69 -14.47
C THR A 216 6.08 -19.73 -14.48
N ASP A 217 5.84 -20.94 -13.97
CA ASP A 217 6.77 -22.07 -14.00
C ASP A 217 6.94 -22.72 -15.38
N LYS A 218 6.17 -22.28 -16.39
CA LYS A 218 6.10 -22.88 -17.73
C LYS A 218 6.69 -21.99 -18.81
N PHE A 219 7.58 -21.05 -18.45
CA PHE A 219 8.21 -20.16 -19.41
C PHE A 219 9.12 -20.92 -20.38
N PRO A 220 9.12 -20.59 -21.69
CA PRO A 220 9.99 -21.22 -22.66
C PRO A 220 11.41 -20.66 -22.55
N THR A 221 12.37 -21.52 -22.19
CA THR A 221 13.79 -21.16 -22.02
C THR A 221 14.53 -20.84 -23.32
N HIS A 222 13.90 -21.11 -24.48
CA HIS A 222 14.46 -20.88 -25.81
C HIS A 222 13.85 -19.66 -26.52
N ALA A 223 13.17 -18.79 -25.76
CA ALA A 223 12.51 -17.61 -26.33
C ALA A 223 13.52 -16.65 -26.99
N GLU A 224 13.12 -16.12 -28.14
CA GLU A 224 13.85 -15.06 -28.87
C GLU A 224 15.34 -15.41 -29.07
N GLN A 225 15.61 -16.51 -29.77
CA GLN A 225 16.98 -17.01 -30.03
C GLN A 225 17.82 -17.21 -28.75
N TYR A 226 17.20 -17.66 -27.65
CA TYR A 226 17.81 -17.84 -26.33
C TYR A 226 18.25 -16.54 -25.63
N ASN A 227 17.96 -15.37 -26.19
CA ASN A 227 18.25 -14.09 -25.55
C ASN A 227 17.34 -13.82 -24.34
N GLN A 228 16.10 -14.33 -24.36
CA GLN A 228 15.12 -14.24 -23.28
C GLN A 228 14.91 -15.60 -22.60
N ASN A 229 16.02 -16.24 -22.26
CA ASN A 229 16.03 -17.58 -21.64
C ASN A 229 15.35 -17.64 -20.27
N ILE A 230 15.04 -16.49 -19.66
CA ILE A 230 14.07 -16.30 -18.58
C ILE A 230 13.02 -15.27 -19.02
N ASN A 231 11.75 -15.53 -18.72
CA ASN A 231 10.64 -14.61 -18.99
C ASN A 231 9.47 -14.94 -18.05
N SER A 232 8.61 -13.95 -17.78
CA SER A 232 7.66 -14.05 -16.66
C SER A 232 6.34 -14.72 -16.98
N MET A 233 5.98 -14.87 -18.26
CA MET A 233 4.61 -15.23 -18.67
C MET A 233 3.53 -14.27 -18.11
N GLY A 234 3.90 -13.05 -17.69
CA GLY A 234 3.03 -12.15 -16.92
C GLY A 234 1.74 -11.77 -17.61
N GLN A 235 1.78 -11.50 -18.92
CA GLN A 235 0.58 -11.21 -19.71
C GLN A 235 -0.42 -12.38 -19.69
N MET A 236 0.07 -13.61 -19.91
CA MET A 236 -0.79 -14.79 -19.89
C MET A 236 -1.35 -15.06 -18.50
N SER A 237 -0.53 -14.90 -17.45
CA SER A 237 -0.96 -15.02 -16.07
C SER A 237 -2.10 -14.02 -15.73
N ALA A 238 -1.99 -12.77 -16.19
CA ALA A 238 -3.03 -11.77 -16.04
C ALA A 238 -4.32 -12.09 -16.83
N CYS A 239 -4.19 -12.59 -18.07
CA CYS A 239 -5.35 -13.05 -18.86
C CYS A 239 -6.10 -14.21 -18.18
N LEU A 240 -5.37 -15.20 -17.66
CA LEU A 240 -5.95 -16.30 -16.89
C LEU A 240 -6.62 -15.77 -15.61
N ALA A 241 -6.05 -14.75 -14.97
CA ALA A 241 -6.63 -14.15 -13.76
C ALA A 241 -7.96 -13.45 -14.08
N ARG A 242 -8.02 -12.73 -15.20
CA ARG A 242 -9.28 -12.16 -15.70
C ARG A 242 -10.34 -13.25 -15.93
N GLN A 243 -9.96 -14.36 -16.56
CA GLN A 243 -10.86 -15.50 -16.78
C GLN A 243 -11.33 -16.11 -15.46
N SER A 244 -10.45 -16.29 -14.47
CA SER A 244 -10.81 -16.75 -13.13
C SER A 244 -11.81 -15.82 -12.46
N ILE A 245 -11.66 -14.50 -12.57
CA ILE A 245 -12.59 -13.51 -11.99
C ILE A 245 -13.97 -13.63 -12.66
N SER A 246 -14.04 -13.62 -13.99
CA SER A 246 -15.32 -13.76 -14.71
C SER A 246 -16.02 -15.07 -14.38
N THR A 247 -15.26 -16.16 -14.25
CA THR A 247 -15.78 -17.49 -13.88
C THR A 247 -16.24 -17.51 -12.41
N LEU A 248 -15.50 -16.85 -11.51
CA LEU A 248 -15.89 -16.70 -10.10
C LEU A 248 -17.21 -15.93 -9.97
N CYS A 249 -17.43 -14.89 -10.77
CA CYS A 249 -18.70 -14.15 -10.75
C CYS A 249 -19.89 -15.05 -11.06
N GLN A 250 -19.76 -15.98 -12.03
CA GLN A 250 -20.80 -16.97 -12.30
C GLN A 250 -21.07 -17.87 -11.09
N HIS A 251 -20.00 -18.34 -10.43
CA HIS A 251 -20.11 -19.17 -9.22
C HIS A 251 -20.75 -18.42 -8.05
N LEU A 252 -20.36 -17.15 -7.83
CA LEU A 252 -20.91 -16.29 -6.79
C LEU A 252 -22.39 -15.99 -7.03
N SER A 253 -22.80 -15.76 -8.28
CA SER A 253 -24.21 -15.59 -8.63
C SER A 253 -25.05 -16.79 -8.20
N ILE A 254 -24.58 -18.01 -8.49
CA ILE A 254 -25.23 -19.25 -8.07
C ILE A 254 -25.33 -19.34 -6.54
N CYS A 255 -24.22 -19.07 -5.84
CA CYS A 255 -24.20 -19.09 -4.37
C CYS A 255 -25.20 -18.09 -3.78
N LEU A 256 -25.27 -16.87 -4.32
CA LEU A 256 -26.20 -15.83 -3.87
C LEU A 256 -27.67 -16.24 -4.08
N LEU A 257 -28.00 -16.83 -5.23
CA LEU A 257 -29.36 -17.32 -5.51
C LEU A 257 -29.77 -18.45 -4.54
N VAL A 258 -28.86 -19.39 -4.26
CA VAL A 258 -29.08 -20.45 -3.28
C VAL A 258 -29.28 -19.85 -1.88
N CYS A 259 -28.46 -18.88 -1.48
CA CYS A 259 -28.59 -18.20 -0.20
C CYS A 259 -29.91 -17.44 -0.06
N VAL A 260 -30.35 -16.71 -1.08
CA VAL A 260 -31.64 -16.01 -1.08
C VAL A 260 -32.80 -16.99 -0.85
N GLN A 261 -32.81 -18.12 -1.56
CA GLN A 261 -33.81 -19.16 -1.34
C GLN A 261 -33.73 -19.73 0.09
N ALA A 262 -32.52 -20.05 0.57
CA ALA A 262 -32.33 -20.62 1.91
C ALA A 262 -32.83 -19.66 3.01
N LEU A 263 -32.60 -18.35 2.84
CA LEU A 263 -33.02 -17.32 3.79
C LEU A 263 -34.54 -17.21 3.87
N ASP A 264 -35.25 -17.24 2.74
CA ASP A 264 -36.72 -17.22 2.73
C ASP A 264 -37.31 -18.44 3.45
N LEU A 265 -36.77 -19.62 3.17
CA LEU A 265 -37.21 -20.86 3.81
C LEU A 265 -36.88 -20.87 5.30
N ARG A 266 -35.72 -20.34 5.69
CA ARG A 266 -35.35 -20.18 7.10
C ARG A 266 -36.30 -19.22 7.81
N ALA A 267 -36.63 -18.10 7.18
CA ALA A 267 -37.58 -17.13 7.72
C ALA A 267 -38.93 -17.78 7.96
N ASN A 268 -39.40 -18.59 7.01
CA ASN A 268 -40.64 -19.35 7.16
C ASN A 268 -40.61 -20.32 8.34
N ILE A 269 -39.52 -21.04 8.53
CA ILE A 269 -39.36 -21.94 9.70
C ILE A 269 -39.40 -21.15 11.02
N ILE A 270 -38.68 -20.01 11.10
CA ILE A 270 -38.62 -19.17 12.30
C ILE A 270 -40.00 -18.58 12.63
N GLU A 271 -40.71 -18.12 11.60
CA GLU A 271 -42.06 -17.54 11.67
C GLU A 271 -43.18 -18.60 11.67
N LYS A 272 -42.86 -19.85 12.02
CA LYS A 272 -43.82 -20.97 12.18
C LYS A 272 -44.71 -21.18 10.96
N GLU A 273 -44.09 -21.20 9.79
CA GLU A 273 -44.69 -21.44 8.48
C GLU A 273 -45.65 -20.32 7.99
N THR A 274 -45.59 -19.13 8.58
CA THR A 274 -46.52 -18.03 8.24
C THR A 274 -45.94 -16.95 7.31
N ASN A 275 -44.60 -16.85 7.20
CA ASN A 275 -43.96 -15.73 6.49
C ASN A 275 -42.61 -16.11 5.86
N TYR A 276 -42.44 -15.90 4.55
CA TYR A 276 -41.18 -16.11 3.82
C TYR A 276 -40.30 -14.85 3.72
N ASP A 277 -40.76 -13.68 4.16
CA ASP A 277 -39.98 -12.44 4.11
C ASP A 277 -38.83 -12.46 5.13
N ALA A 278 -37.61 -12.70 4.65
CA ALA A 278 -36.42 -12.79 5.50
C ALA A 278 -35.93 -11.43 6.04
N ARG A 279 -36.34 -10.30 5.46
CA ARG A 279 -35.77 -8.97 5.81
C ARG A 279 -35.78 -8.63 7.30
N PRO A 280 -36.85 -8.92 8.08
CA PRO A 280 -36.89 -8.59 9.50
C PRO A 280 -35.88 -9.37 10.36
N LEU A 281 -35.36 -10.50 9.84
CA LEU A 281 -34.48 -11.42 10.57
C LEU A 281 -33.00 -11.26 10.19
N LEU A 282 -32.72 -10.49 9.13
CA LEU A 282 -31.37 -10.29 8.62
C LEU A 282 -30.69 -9.10 9.30
N SER A 283 -29.37 -9.21 9.49
CA SER A 283 -28.53 -8.04 9.81
C SER A 283 -28.62 -7.00 8.70
N GLU A 284 -28.36 -5.74 9.01
CA GLU A 284 -28.42 -4.64 8.04
C GLU A 284 -27.61 -4.93 6.77
N ASN A 285 -26.37 -5.40 6.92
CA ASN A 285 -25.47 -5.69 5.79
C ASN A 285 -26.00 -6.84 4.93
N THR A 286 -26.42 -7.94 5.55
CA THR A 286 -26.96 -9.09 4.80
C THR A 286 -28.32 -8.78 4.17
N ARG A 287 -29.13 -7.91 4.79
CA ARG A 287 -30.41 -7.45 4.25
C ARG A 287 -30.20 -6.65 2.96
N ARG A 288 -29.21 -5.76 2.93
CA ARG A 288 -28.87 -4.98 1.73
C ARG A 288 -28.47 -5.88 0.55
N VAL A 289 -27.65 -6.90 0.79
CA VAL A 289 -27.27 -7.87 -0.26
C VAL A 289 -28.48 -8.67 -0.72
N TYR A 290 -29.29 -9.17 0.21
CA TYR A 290 -30.51 -9.91 -0.10
C TYR A 290 -31.50 -9.09 -0.95
N GLU A 291 -31.77 -7.84 -0.57
CA GLU A 291 -32.65 -6.94 -1.31
C GLU A 291 -32.10 -6.59 -2.69
N ALA A 292 -30.78 -6.38 -2.80
CA ALA A 292 -30.12 -6.13 -4.08
C ALA A 292 -30.25 -7.32 -5.03
N VAL A 293 -30.02 -8.55 -4.56
CA VAL A 293 -30.19 -9.76 -5.40
C VAL A 293 -31.64 -9.89 -5.84
N ARG A 294 -32.62 -9.70 -4.94
CA ARG A 294 -34.06 -9.76 -5.27
C ARG A 294 -34.47 -8.72 -6.31
N LEU A 295 -33.92 -7.51 -6.21
CA LEU A 295 -34.13 -6.44 -7.18
C LEU A 295 -33.55 -6.82 -8.56
N ILE A 296 -32.32 -7.34 -8.62
CA ILE A 296 -31.64 -7.69 -9.89
C ILE A 296 -32.36 -8.80 -10.64
N ILE A 297 -32.80 -9.83 -9.93
CA ILE A 297 -33.54 -10.95 -10.56
C ILE A 297 -35.00 -10.58 -10.87
N ASN A 298 -35.46 -9.40 -10.43
CA ASN A 298 -36.81 -8.89 -10.62
C ASN A 298 -37.90 -9.85 -10.09
N VAL A 299 -37.65 -10.44 -8.91
CA VAL A 299 -38.64 -11.28 -8.21
C VAL A 299 -39.03 -10.60 -6.90
N PRO A 300 -40.30 -10.18 -6.74
CA PRO A 300 -40.73 -9.44 -5.55
C PRO A 300 -40.55 -10.27 -4.28
N ILE A 301 -40.35 -9.57 -3.16
CA ILE A 301 -40.31 -10.19 -1.84
C ILE A 301 -41.74 -10.31 -1.33
N GLU A 302 -42.19 -11.54 -1.12
CA GLU A 302 -43.55 -11.84 -0.71
C GLU A 302 -43.57 -12.58 0.63
N ARG A 303 -44.61 -12.34 1.44
CA ARG A 303 -44.78 -13.08 2.70
C ARG A 303 -45.23 -14.52 2.47
N LYS A 304 -45.93 -14.80 1.36
CA LYS A 304 -46.59 -16.08 1.11
C LYS A 304 -45.75 -17.05 0.28
N ARG A 305 -44.70 -16.57 -0.38
CA ARG A 305 -43.86 -17.37 -1.27
C ARG A 305 -42.38 -17.01 -1.10
N PRO A 306 -41.48 -18.01 -1.08
CA PRO A 306 -40.05 -17.80 -1.22
C PRO A 306 -39.70 -17.43 -2.67
N TYR A 307 -38.43 -17.12 -2.92
CA TYR A 307 -37.90 -16.85 -4.25
C TYR A 307 -38.26 -17.95 -5.28
N ILE A 308 -37.99 -19.22 -4.99
CA ILE A 308 -38.36 -20.35 -5.85
C ILE A 308 -39.47 -21.13 -5.17
N TRP A 309 -40.67 -21.08 -5.74
CA TRP A 309 -41.81 -21.85 -5.25
C TRP A 309 -41.95 -23.17 -6.01
N ASP A 310 -42.20 -23.11 -7.33
CA ASP A 310 -42.21 -24.27 -8.21
C ASP A 310 -41.04 -24.25 -9.21
N ASP A 311 -40.59 -25.44 -9.62
CA ASP A 311 -39.58 -25.56 -10.65
C ASP A 311 -40.13 -25.08 -12.01
N GLY A 312 -39.31 -24.35 -12.76
CA GLY A 312 -39.67 -23.83 -14.09
C GLY A 312 -40.47 -22.52 -14.09
N GLU A 313 -40.77 -21.94 -12.93
CA GLU A 313 -41.38 -20.59 -12.85
C GLU A 313 -40.42 -19.47 -13.24
N HIS A 314 -39.11 -19.74 -13.14
CA HIS A 314 -38.06 -18.78 -13.39
C HIS A 314 -37.00 -19.35 -14.33
N ALA A 315 -36.48 -18.51 -15.22
CA ALA A 315 -35.30 -18.79 -16.02
C ALA A 315 -34.05 -18.59 -15.14
N LEU A 316 -33.62 -19.65 -14.45
CA LEU A 316 -32.52 -19.58 -13.48
C LEU A 316 -31.20 -19.15 -14.14
N ASP A 317 -30.99 -19.51 -15.39
CA ASP A 317 -29.87 -19.07 -16.24
C ASP A 317 -29.88 -17.55 -16.47
N GLU A 318 -31.03 -16.94 -16.76
CA GLU A 318 -31.14 -15.48 -16.84
C GLU A 318 -30.84 -14.80 -15.49
N HIS A 319 -31.28 -15.40 -14.39
CA HIS A 319 -31.02 -14.86 -13.05
C HIS A 319 -29.53 -14.89 -12.72
N ILE A 320 -28.83 -15.98 -13.06
CA ILE A 320 -27.37 -16.09 -12.93
C ILE A 320 -26.69 -14.98 -13.75
N ALA A 321 -27.09 -14.81 -15.01
CA ALA A 321 -26.52 -13.81 -15.90
C ALA A 321 -26.70 -12.37 -15.38
N ARG A 322 -27.91 -12.00 -14.94
CA ARG A 322 -28.21 -10.66 -14.41
C ARG A 322 -27.42 -10.36 -13.13
N VAL A 323 -27.30 -11.35 -12.22
CA VAL A 323 -26.49 -11.19 -11.01
C VAL A 323 -25.01 -11.08 -11.37
N ALA A 324 -24.50 -11.88 -12.30
CA ALA A 324 -23.10 -11.85 -12.71
C ALA A 324 -22.72 -10.51 -13.36
N GLU A 325 -23.59 -9.97 -14.21
CA GLU A 325 -23.43 -8.63 -14.81
C GLU A 325 -23.39 -7.54 -13.73
N ASN A 326 -24.17 -7.68 -12.67
CA ASN A 326 -24.17 -6.73 -11.55
C ASN A 326 -22.97 -6.84 -10.60
N LEU A 327 -22.15 -7.90 -10.72
CA LEU A 327 -20.93 -8.06 -9.93
C LEU A 327 -19.72 -7.36 -10.58
N ILE A 328 -19.63 -7.35 -11.92
CA ILE A 328 -18.44 -6.82 -12.64
C ILE A 328 -18.74 -6.01 -13.92
N GLY A 329 -19.96 -6.08 -14.47
CA GLY A 329 -20.32 -5.50 -15.77
C GLY A 329 -21.15 -4.23 -15.71
N ASN A 330 -21.76 -3.92 -14.56
CA ASN A 330 -22.57 -2.72 -14.36
C ASN A 330 -22.11 -1.95 -13.13
N GLU A 331 -21.26 -0.94 -13.34
CA GLU A 331 -20.71 -0.09 -12.26
C GLU A 331 -21.80 0.67 -11.49
N ASN A 332 -22.97 0.84 -12.09
CA ASN A 332 -24.13 1.47 -11.45
C ASN A 332 -25.05 0.48 -10.71
N GLY A 333 -24.76 -0.81 -10.84
CA GLY A 333 -25.55 -1.90 -10.28
C GLY A 333 -25.54 -1.92 -8.76
N PRO A 334 -26.67 -2.27 -8.11
CA PRO A 334 -26.77 -2.30 -6.65
C PRO A 334 -25.72 -3.21 -5.98
N LEU A 335 -25.41 -4.38 -6.55
CA LEU A 335 -24.37 -5.26 -5.99
C LEU A 335 -22.96 -4.69 -6.20
N TYR A 336 -22.67 -4.16 -7.39
CA TYR A 336 -21.39 -3.50 -7.65
C TYR A 336 -21.15 -2.38 -6.64
N LYS A 337 -22.13 -1.50 -6.40
CA LYS A 337 -22.04 -0.42 -5.41
C LYS A 337 -21.84 -0.91 -3.99
N LEU A 338 -22.57 -1.95 -3.58
CA LEU A 338 -22.43 -2.52 -2.24
C LEU A 338 -21.02 -3.08 -2.02
N PHE A 339 -20.50 -3.85 -2.98
CA PHE A 339 -19.19 -4.47 -2.86
C PHE A 339 -18.04 -3.49 -3.14
N SER A 340 -18.23 -2.50 -4.02
CA SER A 340 -17.23 -1.46 -4.29
C SER A 340 -17.06 -0.52 -3.10
N LEU A 341 -18.12 -0.20 -2.34
CA LEU A 341 -18.02 0.53 -1.07
C LEU A 341 -17.24 -0.25 -0.01
N THR A 342 -17.35 -1.58 0.02
CA THR A 342 -16.64 -2.43 1.00
C THR A 342 -15.17 -2.67 0.59
N ILE A 343 -14.91 -2.68 -0.71
CA ILE A 343 -13.56 -2.73 -1.30
C ILE A 343 -12.87 -1.38 -1.14
N MET A 344 -13.57 -0.25 -1.31
CA MET A 344 -12.99 1.07 -1.03
C MET A 344 -12.55 1.20 0.44
N ASP A 345 -13.30 0.66 1.39
CA ASP A 345 -12.84 0.62 2.79
C ASP A 345 -11.58 -0.25 3.03
N SER A 346 -11.29 -1.23 2.17
CA SER A 346 -10.19 -2.20 2.33
C SER A 346 -9.04 -2.10 1.31
N LEU A 347 -9.19 -1.34 0.23
CA LEU A 347 -8.22 -1.10 -0.85
C LEU A 347 -7.71 0.34 -0.93
N HIS A 348 -8.06 1.21 0.03
CA HIS A 348 -7.51 2.56 0.16
C HIS A 348 -6.07 2.59 0.74
N CYS A 349 -5.20 1.74 0.20
CA CYS A 349 -3.77 1.98 0.06
C CYS A 349 -3.45 2.00 -1.44
N ALA A 350 -4.14 2.85 -2.21
CA ALA A 350 -3.58 3.32 -3.47
C ALA A 350 -2.35 4.15 -3.12
N ASP A 351 -1.19 3.77 -3.67
CA ASP A 351 0.07 4.52 -3.58
C ASP A 351 -0.17 6.00 -3.94
N PRO A 352 -0.14 6.92 -2.96
CA PRO A 352 -0.29 8.33 -3.23
C PRO A 352 1.08 8.87 -3.68
N GLY A 353 1.54 8.47 -4.87
CA GLY A 353 2.96 8.67 -5.18
C GLY A 353 3.47 8.45 -6.60
N ALA A 354 2.66 8.05 -7.58
CA ALA A 354 3.16 7.80 -8.95
C ALA A 354 3.32 9.07 -9.83
N ASN A 355 3.74 10.20 -9.22
CA ASN A 355 4.38 11.31 -9.94
C ASN A 355 5.62 11.74 -9.14
N GLN A 356 6.74 11.05 -9.39
CA GLN A 356 8.07 11.25 -8.79
C GLN A 356 8.82 12.48 -9.33
N THR A 357 8.14 13.61 -9.59
CA THR A 357 8.82 14.80 -10.16
C THR A 357 8.90 16.00 -9.23
N HIS A 358 8.16 16.03 -8.12
CA HIS A 358 8.21 17.14 -7.16
C HIS A 358 8.92 16.72 -5.87
N GLN A 359 10.16 17.18 -5.69
CA GLN A 359 10.89 17.05 -4.43
C GLN A 359 10.51 18.18 -3.47
N PRO A 360 10.28 17.89 -2.18
CA PRO A 360 10.01 18.92 -1.16
C PRO A 360 11.09 20.01 -1.18
N GLN A 361 10.67 21.28 -1.16
CA GLN A 361 11.56 22.45 -1.30
C GLN A 361 12.03 23.03 0.05
N GLY A 362 11.34 22.67 1.12
CA GLY A 362 11.64 23.07 2.49
C GLY A 362 12.79 22.29 3.11
N HIS A 363 13.04 22.57 4.38
CA HIS A 363 14.05 21.91 5.19
C HIS A 363 13.51 21.57 6.58
N GLU A 364 14.22 20.69 7.28
CA GLU A 364 13.91 20.33 8.65
C GLU A 364 14.75 21.13 9.63
N GLU A 365 14.12 21.67 10.67
CA GLU A 365 14.78 22.34 11.80
C GLU A 365 14.08 22.00 13.12
N GLN A 366 14.64 22.43 14.25
CA GLN A 366 13.99 22.29 15.56
C GLN A 366 13.47 23.63 16.06
N VAL A 367 12.20 23.65 16.46
CA VAL A 367 11.54 24.81 17.07
C VAL A 367 10.68 24.33 18.22
N ALA A 368 10.74 25.02 19.37
CA ALA A 368 9.97 24.68 20.58
C ALA A 368 10.15 23.22 21.06
N GLY A 369 11.31 22.61 20.81
CA GLY A 369 11.63 21.24 21.25
C GLY A 369 11.02 20.13 20.36
N VAL A 370 10.41 20.47 19.23
CA VAL A 370 9.94 19.51 18.22
C VAL A 370 10.66 19.73 16.90
N ASN A 371 10.80 18.65 16.12
CA ASN A 371 11.21 18.77 14.73
C ASN A 371 10.11 19.45 13.94
N ILE A 372 10.47 20.26 12.95
CA ILE A 372 9.53 20.86 12.03
C ILE A 372 9.99 20.69 10.59
N TYR A 373 9.04 20.68 9.66
CA TYR A 373 9.32 21.02 8.26
C TYR A 373 8.93 22.46 8.01
N LYS A 374 9.86 23.23 7.44
CA LYS A 374 9.70 24.64 7.14
C LYS A 374 9.96 24.93 5.68
N THR A 375 9.07 25.71 5.07
CA THR A 375 9.15 26.11 3.67
C THR A 375 8.61 27.53 3.48
N GLY A 376 9.07 28.24 2.44
CA GLY A 376 8.76 29.66 2.23
C GLY A 376 9.62 30.65 3.03
N GLN A 377 9.49 31.94 2.72
CA GLN A 377 10.22 33.05 3.36
C GLN A 377 9.32 34.28 3.61
N GLY A 378 8.04 34.06 3.89
CA GLY A 378 7.08 35.13 4.15
C GLY A 378 7.17 35.68 5.58
N LYS A 379 6.74 36.93 5.77
CA LYS A 379 6.66 37.57 7.10
C LYS A 379 5.49 37.08 7.96
N SER A 380 4.48 36.49 7.33
CA SER A 380 3.36 35.80 7.97
C SER A 380 3.60 34.29 7.94
N ALA A 381 3.05 33.57 8.91
CA ALA A 381 3.16 32.12 9.02
C ALA A 381 1.82 31.40 8.85
N ILE A 382 1.85 30.24 8.18
CA ILE A 382 0.81 29.22 8.24
C ILE A 382 1.38 28.03 9.01
N VAL A 383 0.69 27.62 10.09
CA VAL A 383 1.03 26.39 10.81
C VAL A 383 0.09 25.28 10.38
N LEU A 384 0.64 24.23 9.78
CA LEU A 384 -0.11 23.08 9.28
C LEU A 384 -0.01 21.93 10.28
N PHE A 385 -1.13 21.59 10.91
CA PHE A 385 -1.28 20.41 11.75
C PHE A 385 -1.74 19.23 10.90
N THR A 386 -0.89 18.21 10.84
CA THR A 386 -1.04 17.09 9.90
C THR A 386 -2.22 16.18 10.23
N ASP A 387 -2.46 15.20 9.36
CA ASP A 387 -3.21 14.02 9.75
C ASP A 387 -2.29 13.05 10.54
N ILE A 388 -2.78 11.82 10.78
CA ILE A 388 -2.04 10.77 11.50
C ILE A 388 -0.73 10.32 10.83
N PHE A 389 -0.45 10.73 9.58
CA PHE A 389 0.77 10.34 8.84
C PHE A 389 1.94 11.31 9.05
N GLY A 390 1.72 12.41 9.77
CA GLY A 390 2.77 13.30 10.21
C GLY A 390 3.42 14.12 9.09
N TYR A 391 4.47 14.86 9.48
CA TYR A 391 5.16 15.82 8.62
C TYR A 391 6.12 15.16 7.62
N THR A 392 6.52 13.90 7.84
CA THR A 392 7.36 13.12 6.93
C THR A 392 6.58 12.56 5.75
N PHE A 393 5.23 12.58 5.81
CA PHE A 393 4.39 12.19 4.69
C PHE A 393 4.52 13.16 3.52
N ILE A 394 4.83 12.62 2.33
CA ILE A 394 5.24 13.41 1.17
C ILE A 394 4.16 14.39 0.70
N ASN A 395 2.88 14.00 0.75
CA ASN A 395 1.80 14.88 0.33
C ASN A 395 1.62 16.06 1.27
N THR A 396 1.87 15.87 2.58
CA THR A 396 1.85 16.96 3.56
C THR A 396 2.91 18.01 3.23
N ARG A 397 4.12 17.59 2.87
CA ARG A 397 5.21 18.51 2.47
C ARG A 397 4.88 19.23 1.16
N LYS A 398 4.31 18.52 0.17
CA LYS A 398 3.85 19.13 -1.09
C LYS A 398 2.77 20.19 -0.86
N LEU A 399 1.80 19.92 0.03
CA LEU A 399 0.78 20.88 0.41
C LEU A 399 1.39 22.12 1.08
N ALA A 400 2.35 21.93 1.99
CA ALA A 400 3.05 23.04 2.61
C ALA A 400 3.84 23.89 1.62
N ASP A 401 4.60 23.27 0.71
CA ASP A 401 5.35 23.98 -0.33
C ASP A 401 4.40 24.78 -1.23
N ARG A 402 3.26 24.20 -1.58
CA ARG A 402 2.24 24.89 -2.35
C ARG A 402 1.62 26.06 -1.58
N PHE A 403 1.25 25.88 -0.32
CA PHE A 403 0.73 26.98 0.50
C PHE A 403 1.75 28.11 0.60
N ALA A 404 3.03 27.80 0.85
CA ALA A 404 4.08 28.81 0.91
C ALA A 404 4.21 29.58 -0.41
N ASN A 405 4.29 28.87 -1.53
CA ASN A 405 4.46 29.46 -2.86
C ASN A 405 3.26 30.30 -3.27
N ASP A 406 2.04 29.79 -3.11
CA ASP A 406 0.85 30.44 -3.64
C ASP A 406 0.39 31.59 -2.74
N THR A 407 0.68 31.56 -1.43
CA THR A 407 0.30 32.62 -0.49
C THR A 407 1.42 33.62 -0.19
N GLY A 408 2.69 33.28 -0.47
CA GLY A 408 3.85 34.10 -0.10
C GLY A 408 4.15 34.10 1.41
N THR A 409 3.70 33.08 2.13
CA THR A 409 3.91 32.92 3.59
C THR A 409 5.03 31.93 3.92
N THR A 410 5.47 31.92 5.17
CA THR A 410 6.28 30.80 5.71
C THR A 410 5.32 29.72 6.22
N VAL A 411 5.49 28.47 5.80
CA VAL A 411 4.69 27.33 6.28
C VAL A 411 5.51 26.47 7.22
N LEU A 412 4.95 26.15 8.39
CA LEU A 412 5.56 25.37 9.45
C LEU A 412 4.70 24.13 9.73
N ILE A 413 5.30 22.95 9.72
CA ILE A 413 4.65 21.69 10.10
C ILE A 413 5.35 21.13 11.34
N PRO A 414 4.78 21.24 12.54
CA PRO A 414 5.37 20.66 13.75
C PRO A 414 5.19 19.14 13.82
N ASP A 415 6.22 18.43 14.26
CA ASP A 415 6.17 17.00 14.60
C ASP A 415 5.64 16.81 16.03
N TYR A 416 4.33 16.81 16.16
CA TYR A 416 3.67 16.54 17.44
C TYR A 416 3.40 15.04 17.67
N PHE A 417 4.05 14.15 16.90
CA PHE A 417 4.08 12.69 17.12
C PHE A 417 5.46 12.18 17.54
N HIS A 418 6.44 13.07 17.73
CA HIS A 418 7.79 12.72 18.20
C HIS A 418 8.47 11.62 17.36
N GLY A 419 8.35 11.72 16.03
CA GLY A 419 8.94 10.76 15.10
C GLY A 419 8.19 9.43 14.96
N ASP A 420 6.98 9.31 15.54
CA ASP A 420 6.14 8.12 15.45
C ASP A 420 4.77 8.36 14.78
N PRO A 421 4.74 8.93 13.55
CA PRO A 421 3.50 8.97 12.78
C PRO A 421 3.05 7.57 12.33
N MET A 422 1.78 7.44 12.00
CA MET A 422 1.27 6.24 11.34
C MET A 422 1.96 6.06 9.99
N ASN A 423 2.30 4.83 9.61
CA ASN A 423 2.93 4.54 8.32
C ASN A 423 1.89 3.92 7.35
N PRO A 424 1.47 4.64 6.29
CA PRO A 424 0.45 4.14 5.36
C PRO A 424 0.94 2.99 4.48
N THR A 425 2.26 2.71 4.46
CA THR A 425 2.85 1.60 3.71
C THR A 425 2.70 0.25 4.43
N ILE A 426 2.34 0.25 5.72
CA ILE A 426 2.08 -0.97 6.47
C ILE A 426 0.71 -1.53 6.03
N PRO A 427 0.63 -2.79 5.54
CA PRO A 427 -0.64 -3.42 5.24
C PRO A 427 -1.54 -3.43 6.47
N ASN A 428 -2.81 -3.06 6.31
CA ASN A 428 -3.79 -2.96 7.40
C ASN A 428 -3.36 -2.06 8.58
N TYR A 429 -2.60 -0.98 8.31
CA TYR A 429 -2.17 -0.04 9.37
C TYR A 429 -3.32 0.49 10.25
N ARG A 430 -4.56 0.48 9.76
CA ARG A 430 -5.76 0.89 10.52
C ARG A 430 -6.04 -0.01 11.72
N ASP A 431 -5.61 -1.28 11.70
CA ASP A 431 -5.73 -2.18 12.85
C ASP A 431 -4.86 -1.71 14.02
N LEU A 432 -3.80 -0.93 13.74
CA LEU A 432 -2.92 -0.33 14.73
C LEU A 432 -3.46 1.00 15.28
N LEU A 433 -4.50 1.57 14.65
CA LEU A 433 -5.03 2.88 15.00
C LEU A 433 -5.49 2.99 16.46
N PRO A 434 -6.21 2.01 17.06
CA PRO A 434 -6.61 2.10 18.46
C PRO A 434 -5.43 2.19 19.43
N ASP A 435 -4.35 1.43 19.18
CA ASP A 435 -3.16 1.45 20.04
C ASP A 435 -2.28 2.67 19.78
N TRP A 436 -2.23 3.15 18.53
CA TRP A 436 -1.55 4.39 18.20
C TRP A 436 -2.25 5.60 18.85
N LEU A 437 -3.58 5.68 18.84
CA LEU A 437 -4.35 6.75 19.49
C LEU A 437 -4.18 6.78 21.02
N LYS A 438 -3.94 5.63 21.66
CA LYS A 438 -3.60 5.59 23.09
C LYS A 438 -2.23 6.21 23.39
N ARG A 439 -1.29 6.07 22.45
CA ARG A 439 0.08 6.60 22.57
C ARG A 439 0.18 8.05 22.11
N HIS A 440 -0.74 8.49 21.27
CA HIS A 440 -0.81 9.85 20.70
C HIS A 440 -2.19 10.48 20.93
N PRO A 441 -2.61 10.69 22.19
CA PRO A 441 -3.89 11.34 22.49
C PRO A 441 -3.86 12.81 22.02
N THR A 442 -5.00 13.32 21.54
CA THR A 442 -5.09 14.70 21.03
C THR A 442 -4.75 15.77 22.06
N THR A 443 -4.86 15.46 23.37
CA THR A 443 -4.44 16.35 24.46
C THR A 443 -2.95 16.68 24.41
N GLU A 444 -2.10 15.69 24.11
CA GLU A 444 -0.66 15.89 24.01
C GLU A 444 -0.31 16.73 22.78
N ALA A 445 -0.95 16.46 21.64
CA ALA A 445 -0.80 17.27 20.43
C ALA A 445 -1.21 18.74 20.67
N CYS A 446 -2.26 18.97 21.45
CA CYS A 446 -2.69 20.32 21.86
C CYS A 446 -1.65 21.01 22.76
N GLU A 447 -1.07 20.32 23.75
CA GLU A 447 -0.02 20.88 24.61
C GLU A 447 1.25 21.26 23.84
N ILE A 448 1.63 20.44 22.85
CA ILE A 448 2.73 20.73 21.95
C ILE A 448 2.40 21.95 21.09
N ALA A 449 1.19 22.01 20.55
CA ALA A 449 0.72 23.16 19.76
C ALA A 449 0.72 24.47 20.58
N ASP A 450 0.36 24.44 21.86
CA ASP A 450 0.41 25.61 22.74
C ASP A 450 1.83 26.14 22.90
N LYS A 451 2.79 25.25 23.21
CA LYS A 451 4.21 25.60 23.32
C LYS A 451 4.74 26.12 21.99
N PHE A 452 4.35 25.49 20.88
CA PHE A 452 4.78 25.85 19.55
C PHE A 452 4.30 27.25 19.15
N ILE A 453 2.99 27.49 19.22
CA ILE A 453 2.38 28.79 18.89
C ILE A 453 2.92 29.89 19.81
N SER A 454 3.07 29.62 21.11
CA SER A 454 3.65 30.58 22.06
C SER A 454 5.08 30.95 21.72
N THR A 455 5.87 29.99 21.22
CA THR A 455 7.29 30.20 20.84
C THR A 455 7.43 31.02 19.55
N ILE A 456 6.54 30.80 18.57
CA ILE A 456 6.61 31.53 17.29
C ILE A 456 5.83 32.85 17.30
N LYS A 457 4.99 33.07 18.31
CA LYS A 457 4.26 34.32 18.50
C LYS A 457 5.23 35.49 18.62
N GLY A 458 5.09 36.48 17.74
CA GLY A 458 5.98 37.64 17.67
C GLY A 458 7.17 37.48 16.72
N HIS A 459 7.45 36.28 16.21
CA HIS A 459 8.41 36.08 15.11
C HIS A 459 7.80 36.31 13.73
N TYR A 460 6.46 36.31 13.64
CA TYR A 460 5.71 36.52 12.40
C TYR A 460 4.66 37.63 12.60
N GLU A 461 4.40 38.40 11.53
CA GLU A 461 3.43 39.51 11.52
C GLU A 461 1.99 39.00 11.73
N SER A 462 1.66 37.84 11.18
CA SER A 462 0.39 37.14 11.40
C SER A 462 0.59 35.63 11.40
N ILE A 463 -0.20 34.91 12.21
CA ILE A 463 -0.21 33.44 12.26
C ILE A 463 -1.57 32.94 11.84
N GLN A 464 -1.59 32.01 10.90
CA GLN A 464 -2.77 31.30 10.41
C GLN A 464 -2.56 29.81 10.63
N VAL A 465 -3.64 29.05 10.78
CA VAL A 465 -3.55 27.61 11.09
C VAL A 465 -4.45 26.79 10.16
N ILE A 466 -3.98 25.60 9.79
CA ILE A 466 -4.78 24.61 9.08
C ILE A 466 -4.54 23.22 9.65
N GLY A 467 -5.62 22.45 9.81
CA GLY A 467 -5.60 21.12 10.42
C GLY A 467 -6.33 20.11 9.56
N PHE A 468 -5.72 18.96 9.33
CA PHE A 468 -6.31 17.88 8.53
C PHE A 468 -6.61 16.65 9.38
N CYS A 469 -7.83 16.09 9.29
CA CYS A 469 -8.20 14.88 10.06
C CYS A 469 -7.90 15.07 11.56
N TYR A 470 -6.88 14.40 12.09
CA TYR A 470 -6.42 14.50 13.49
C TYR A 470 -6.07 15.95 13.87
N GLY A 471 -5.35 16.66 13.00
CA GLY A 471 -4.94 18.06 13.21
C GLY A 471 -6.10 19.05 13.29
N ALA A 472 -7.30 18.69 12.83
CA ALA A 472 -8.48 19.55 12.96
C ALA A 472 -8.84 19.82 14.43
N LYS A 473 -8.67 18.81 15.30
CA LYS A 473 -8.85 18.97 16.75
C LYS A 473 -7.92 20.02 17.33
N VAL A 474 -6.65 19.99 16.91
CA VAL A 474 -5.62 20.93 17.37
C VAL A 474 -5.97 22.36 16.92
N VAL A 475 -6.44 22.53 15.69
CA VAL A 475 -6.89 23.85 15.21
C VAL A 475 -8.08 24.38 15.99
N VAL A 476 -9.13 23.57 16.21
CA VAL A 476 -10.30 23.98 16.99
C VAL A 476 -9.92 24.33 18.43
N TYR A 477 -9.04 23.54 19.03
CA TYR A 477 -8.48 23.83 20.35
C TYR A 477 -7.76 25.18 20.39
N LEU A 478 -6.85 25.44 19.44
CA LEU A 478 -6.09 26.68 19.39
C LEU A 478 -6.95 27.95 19.23
N ILE A 479 -8.02 27.89 18.42
CA ILE A 479 -8.92 29.05 18.24
C ILE A 479 -9.93 29.23 19.37
N THR A 480 -10.08 28.23 20.24
CA THR A 480 -10.89 28.31 21.47
C THR A 480 -10.04 28.55 22.71
N HIS A 481 -8.71 28.46 22.58
CA HIS A 481 -7.77 28.67 23.67
C HIS A 481 -7.86 30.10 24.24
N PRO A 482 -7.96 30.29 25.57
CA PRO A 482 -8.15 31.61 26.19
C PRO A 482 -7.09 32.64 25.81
N GLU A 483 -5.83 32.25 25.80
CA GLU A 483 -4.71 33.18 25.55
C GLU A 483 -4.26 33.22 24.07
N LEU A 484 -4.26 32.08 23.38
CA LEU A 484 -3.67 31.95 22.04
C LEU A 484 -4.63 32.27 20.91
N SER A 485 -5.94 32.15 21.10
CA SER A 485 -6.95 32.40 20.07
C SER A 485 -6.86 33.79 19.42
N SER A 486 -6.41 34.79 20.18
CA SER A 486 -6.20 36.16 19.69
C SER A 486 -5.01 36.30 18.73
N THR A 487 -4.10 35.32 18.73
CA THR A 487 -2.88 35.29 17.90
C THR A 487 -3.17 34.72 16.51
N ILE A 488 -4.27 33.97 16.35
CA ILE A 488 -4.60 33.25 15.13
C ILE A 488 -5.56 34.09 14.28
N LYS A 489 -5.08 34.50 13.10
CA LYS A 489 -5.82 35.39 12.19
C LYS A 489 -6.81 34.65 11.31
N ALA A 490 -6.50 33.40 10.95
CA ALA A 490 -7.36 32.53 10.15
C ALA A 490 -7.18 31.07 10.55
N ALA A 491 -8.28 30.32 10.52
CA ALA A 491 -8.29 28.89 10.81
C ALA A 491 -9.04 28.11 9.74
N ILE A 492 -8.45 26.99 9.31
CA ILE A 492 -9.04 26.07 8.35
C ILE A 492 -8.99 24.66 8.93
N VAL A 493 -10.07 23.89 8.78
CA VAL A 493 -10.07 22.45 9.04
C VAL A 493 -10.50 21.69 7.81
N GLY A 494 -9.70 20.71 7.39
CA GLY A 494 -9.97 19.86 6.24
C GLY A 494 -10.29 18.44 6.67
N HIS A 495 -11.39 17.88 6.13
CA HIS A 495 -11.92 16.55 6.47
C HIS A 495 -11.74 16.24 7.97
N PRO A 496 -12.40 17.01 8.86
CA PRO A 496 -12.06 17.06 10.28
C PRO A 496 -12.33 15.73 11.00
N SER A 497 -11.70 15.54 12.16
CA SER A 497 -11.96 14.39 13.03
C SER A 497 -11.84 14.79 14.50
N MET A 498 -12.30 13.95 15.42
CA MET A 498 -12.16 14.11 16.88
C MET A 498 -12.82 15.37 17.46
N LEU A 499 -13.65 16.06 16.68
CA LEU A 499 -14.44 17.20 17.13
C LEU A 499 -15.69 16.73 17.87
N VAL A 500 -16.00 17.38 18.99
CA VAL A 500 -17.22 17.13 19.76
C VAL A 500 -18.14 18.34 19.75
N LYS A 501 -19.45 18.12 19.90
CA LYS A 501 -20.49 19.14 19.71
C LYS A 501 -20.30 20.35 20.64
N GLU A 502 -19.81 20.13 21.84
CA GLU A 502 -19.56 21.16 22.86
C GLU A 502 -18.52 22.19 22.42
N GLU A 503 -17.60 21.83 21.53
CA GLU A 503 -16.56 22.73 21.02
C GLU A 503 -17.11 23.76 20.05
N ALA A 504 -18.16 23.43 19.29
CA ALA A 504 -18.81 24.35 18.36
C ALA A 504 -19.27 25.63 19.08
N LYS A 505 -19.78 25.48 20.32
CA LYS A 505 -20.25 26.60 21.15
C LYS A 505 -19.14 27.48 21.68
N GLN A 506 -17.88 27.06 21.62
CA GLN A 506 -16.74 27.80 22.15
C GLN A 506 -16.05 28.63 21.06
N ILE A 507 -16.30 28.32 19.78
CA ILE A 507 -15.71 29.03 18.66
C ILE A 507 -16.26 30.47 18.61
N ARG A 508 -15.35 31.44 18.66
CA ARG A 508 -15.62 32.88 18.59
C ARG A 508 -14.80 33.58 17.51
N ARG A 509 -14.24 32.79 16.57
CA ARG A 509 -13.32 33.24 15.53
C ARG A 509 -13.71 32.60 14.19
N PRO A 510 -13.55 33.32 13.06
CA PRO A 510 -13.79 32.77 11.74
C PRO A 510 -13.00 31.48 11.50
N ILE A 511 -13.69 30.46 11.01
CA ILE A 511 -13.11 29.16 10.64
C ILE A 511 -13.76 28.64 9.35
N LEU A 512 -12.92 28.12 8.45
CA LEU A 512 -13.34 27.46 7.21
C LEU A 512 -13.28 25.94 7.37
N PHE A 513 -14.39 25.27 7.07
CA PHE A 513 -14.51 23.81 7.02
C PHE A 513 -14.49 23.35 5.56
N LEU A 514 -13.55 22.47 5.24
CA LEU A 514 -13.45 21.79 3.94
C LEU A 514 -13.92 20.34 4.12
N CYS A 515 -15.21 20.09 3.89
CA CYS A 515 -15.89 18.85 4.20
C CYS A 515 -15.95 17.89 3.01
N ALA A 516 -15.67 16.61 3.26
CA ALA A 516 -15.96 15.57 2.29
C ALA A 516 -17.48 15.40 2.13
N GLU A 517 -17.94 14.93 0.96
CA GLU A 517 -19.38 14.65 0.78
C GLU A 517 -19.80 13.44 1.62
N ILE A 518 -18.97 12.40 1.64
CA ILE A 518 -19.23 11.11 2.28
C ILE A 518 -18.17 10.90 3.37
N ASP A 519 -18.39 11.48 4.56
CA ASP A 519 -17.46 11.40 5.69
C ASP A 519 -18.03 10.51 6.82
N HIS A 520 -17.35 9.40 7.09
CA HIS A 520 -17.70 8.47 8.18
C HIS A 520 -17.06 8.84 9.52
N ILE A 521 -16.13 9.81 9.53
CA ILE A 521 -15.43 10.29 10.73
C ILE A 521 -16.04 11.60 11.21
N PHE A 522 -16.16 12.61 10.33
CA PHE A 522 -16.99 13.79 10.58
C PHE A 522 -18.42 13.49 10.16
N THR A 523 -19.09 12.65 10.95
CA THR A 523 -20.42 12.14 10.63
C THR A 523 -21.41 13.28 10.37
N PRO A 524 -22.43 13.07 9.51
CA PRO A 524 -23.46 14.08 9.22
C PRO A 524 -24.07 14.74 10.46
N ASP A 525 -24.33 13.96 11.52
CA ASP A 525 -24.87 14.44 12.79
C ASP A 525 -23.97 15.44 13.55
N ILE A 526 -22.65 15.35 13.37
CA ILE A 526 -21.68 16.28 13.94
C ILE A 526 -21.53 17.48 13.02
N GLU A 527 -21.41 17.26 11.71
CA GLU A 527 -21.32 18.31 10.69
C GLU A 527 -22.53 19.28 10.80
N GLU A 528 -23.75 18.76 10.76
CA GLU A 528 -24.98 19.55 10.85
C GLU A 528 -25.06 20.34 12.16
N TYR A 529 -24.59 19.76 13.26
CA TYR A 529 -24.54 20.44 14.55
C TYR A 529 -23.58 21.64 14.52
N PHE A 530 -22.38 21.44 13.98
CA PHE A 530 -21.39 22.50 13.82
C PHE A 530 -21.89 23.59 12.87
N GLU A 531 -22.49 23.22 11.73
CA GLU A 531 -23.09 24.17 10.79
C GLU A 531 -24.15 25.03 11.46
N LYS A 532 -25.06 24.43 12.23
CA LYS A 532 -26.15 25.15 12.91
C LYS A 532 -25.64 26.11 13.98
N GLU A 533 -24.74 25.68 14.85
CA GLU A 533 -24.19 26.52 15.91
C GLU A 533 -23.34 27.66 15.33
N LEU A 534 -22.55 27.38 14.29
CA LEU A 534 -21.68 28.38 13.67
C LEU A 534 -22.41 29.33 12.72
N ALA A 535 -23.51 28.90 12.10
CA ALA A 535 -24.41 29.80 11.37
C ALA A 535 -25.06 30.83 12.32
N THR A 536 -25.41 30.41 13.54
CA THR A 536 -25.98 31.30 14.56
C THR A 536 -24.98 32.36 15.03
N SER A 537 -23.71 31.98 15.15
CA SER A 537 -22.65 32.89 15.59
C SER A 537 -21.97 33.67 14.46
N GLY A 538 -22.15 33.26 13.20
CA GLY A 538 -21.54 33.87 12.02
C GLY A 538 -20.04 33.56 11.84
N PHE A 539 -19.50 32.60 12.58
CA PHE A 539 -18.07 32.29 12.57
C PHE A 539 -17.66 31.13 11.66
N GLY A 540 -18.59 30.29 11.19
CA GLY A 540 -18.28 29.12 10.36
C GLY A 540 -18.63 29.30 8.89
N THR A 541 -17.72 28.90 8.01
CA THR A 541 -18.00 28.69 6.57
C THR A 541 -17.75 27.24 6.23
N PHE A 542 -18.67 26.60 5.51
CA PHE A 542 -18.60 25.18 5.15
C PHE A 542 -18.60 25.04 3.64
N LEU A 543 -17.61 24.33 3.11
CA LEU A 543 -17.51 23.97 1.69
C LEU A 543 -17.52 22.44 1.59
N LYS A 544 -18.47 21.92 0.80
CA LYS A 544 -18.63 20.48 0.57
C LYS A 544 -18.16 20.09 -0.82
N TYR A 545 -17.41 18.99 -0.92
CA TYR A 545 -16.75 18.57 -2.15
C TYR A 545 -17.36 17.26 -2.70
N PRO A 546 -18.12 17.29 -3.81
CA PRO A 546 -18.86 16.11 -4.30
C PRO A 546 -17.99 14.93 -4.73
N GLY A 547 -18.40 13.71 -4.36
CA GLY A 547 -17.73 12.45 -4.67
C GLY A 547 -16.49 12.18 -3.81
N THR A 548 -16.25 12.98 -2.77
CA THR A 548 -15.06 12.84 -1.91
C THR A 548 -15.39 12.12 -0.61
N VAL A 549 -14.39 11.40 -0.08
CA VAL A 549 -14.42 10.71 1.21
C VAL A 549 -13.38 11.30 2.17
N HIS A 550 -13.42 10.85 3.43
CA HIS A 550 -12.49 11.32 4.46
C HIS A 550 -11.02 11.22 4.03
N GLY A 551 -10.27 12.32 4.15
CA GLY A 551 -8.86 12.39 3.78
C GLY A 551 -8.56 12.87 2.35
N PHE A 552 -9.58 13.19 1.53
CA PHE A 552 -9.41 13.52 0.11
C PHE A 552 -8.44 14.68 -0.19
N ILE A 553 -8.21 15.60 0.75
CA ILE A 553 -7.31 16.74 0.54
C ILE A 553 -5.84 16.29 0.59
N VAL A 554 -5.48 15.52 1.62
CA VAL A 554 -4.09 15.06 1.82
C VAL A 554 -3.82 13.77 1.03
N ARG A 555 -4.85 12.97 0.79
CA ARG A 555 -4.78 11.64 0.16
C ARG A 555 -5.96 11.46 -0.81
N PRO A 556 -5.96 12.16 -1.95
CA PRO A 556 -6.95 11.90 -2.98
C PRO A 556 -6.81 10.45 -3.48
N ASP A 557 -7.93 9.81 -3.84
CA ASP A 557 -7.98 8.38 -4.21
C ASP A 557 -7.42 8.08 -5.62
N GLY A 558 -6.88 9.08 -6.29
CA GLY A 558 -6.33 8.99 -7.64
C GLY A 558 -7.37 9.11 -8.76
N SER A 559 -8.67 9.09 -8.46
CA SER A 559 -9.71 9.30 -9.46
C SER A 559 -9.67 10.73 -10.00
N PRO A 560 -9.96 10.96 -11.30
CA PRO A 560 -9.97 12.32 -11.87
C PRO A 560 -10.91 13.28 -11.13
N GLN A 561 -12.08 12.77 -10.69
CA GLN A 561 -13.05 13.54 -9.95
C GLN A 561 -12.52 13.98 -8.59
N VAL A 562 -12.00 13.05 -7.77
CA VAL A 562 -11.50 13.39 -6.43
C VAL A 562 -10.24 14.23 -6.51
N ASN A 563 -9.35 14.00 -7.48
CA ASN A 563 -8.20 14.88 -7.72
C ASN A 563 -8.64 16.31 -8.02
N GLN A 564 -9.67 16.50 -8.85
CA GLN A 564 -10.22 17.83 -9.15
C GLN A 564 -10.82 18.49 -7.90
N GLN A 565 -11.53 17.73 -7.07
CA GLN A 565 -12.12 18.26 -5.83
C GLN A 565 -11.08 18.56 -4.75
N SER A 566 -10.05 17.72 -4.62
CA SER A 566 -8.90 17.95 -3.75
C SER A 566 -8.16 19.23 -4.15
N GLU A 567 -7.90 19.39 -5.44
CA GLU A 567 -7.30 20.60 -6.02
C GLU A 567 -8.12 21.85 -5.73
N LYS A 568 -9.45 21.75 -5.89
CA LYS A 568 -10.38 22.84 -5.56
C LYS A 568 -10.32 23.19 -4.07
N ALA A 569 -10.30 22.20 -3.17
CA ALA A 569 -10.22 22.43 -1.74
C ALA A 569 -8.92 23.13 -1.32
N VAL A 570 -7.80 22.76 -1.93
CA VAL A 570 -6.51 23.44 -1.72
C VAL A 570 -6.56 24.88 -2.22
N GLN A 571 -7.17 25.13 -3.38
CA GLN A 571 -7.35 26.48 -3.92
C GLN A 571 -8.24 27.36 -3.01
N ASP A 572 -9.37 26.82 -2.53
CA ASP A 572 -10.26 27.51 -1.60
C ASP A 572 -9.53 27.87 -0.29
N ALA A 573 -8.66 26.98 0.21
CA ALA A 573 -7.81 27.25 1.37
C ALA A 573 -6.80 28.38 1.11
N ILE A 574 -6.13 28.37 -0.04
CA ILE A 574 -5.18 29.43 -0.45
C ILE A 574 -5.89 30.78 -0.52
N GLU A 575 -7.08 30.83 -1.12
CA GLU A 575 -7.86 32.07 -1.22
C GLU A 575 -8.32 32.57 0.14
N TYR A 576 -8.71 31.66 1.04
CA TYR A 576 -9.05 32.00 2.41
C TYR A 576 -7.85 32.58 3.15
N PHE A 577 -6.67 31.97 3.04
CA PHE A 577 -5.46 32.52 3.65
C PHE A 577 -5.10 33.88 3.09
N LYS A 578 -5.12 34.08 1.76
CA LYS A 578 -4.81 35.36 1.12
C LYS A 578 -5.68 36.52 1.61
N LYS A 579 -6.96 36.27 1.88
CA LYS A 579 -7.88 37.27 2.44
C LYS A 579 -7.51 37.69 3.86
N ASN A 580 -6.68 36.89 4.54
CA ASN A 580 -6.35 37.02 5.95
C ASN A 580 -4.83 37.11 6.23
N ILE A 581 -3.98 37.38 5.22
CA ILE A 581 -2.53 37.62 5.42
C ILE A 581 -2.29 38.93 6.13
#